data_AF-A0A8H4AWJ5-F1
#
_entry.id   AF-A0A8H4AWJ5-F1
#
_cell.length_a   1.000
_cell.length_b   1.000
_cell.length_c   1.000
_cell.angle_alpha   90.00
_cell.angle_beta   90.00
_cell.angle_gamma   90.00
#
_symmetry.space_group_name_H-M   'P 1'
#
loop_
_entity.id
_entity.type
_entity.pdbx_description
1 polymer ?
#
loop_
_entity_poly.entity_id
_entity_poly.type
_entity_poly.pdbx_seq_one_letter_code
_entity_poly.pdbx_strand_id
1 'polypeptide(L)'
;MPLCQNSQISPTLSKKNKFDDKSNNKSDVLIDINNESECLKITKYFKILNILLQLFILAIASILIFLVSNVIESLVEDLLLSENFLSIIVLGFIGSMPEHAISINSFYKNNSNSGLNNAFGSNLMVLDSVLPIFTTYHFQ
;
A
#
# COMPACT_ATOMS: atom_id res chain seq x y z
N MET A 1 5.12 -4.86 -15.30
CA MET A 1 5.95 -4.19 -16.32
C MET A 1 7.37 -4.76 -16.19
N PRO A 2 7.89 -5.50 -17.19
CA PRO A 2 9.15 -6.24 -17.08
C PRO A 2 10.31 -5.38 -17.57
N LEU A 3 11.20 -4.96 -16.67
CA LEU A 3 12.44 -4.25 -17.01
C LEU A 3 13.60 -4.86 -16.20
N CYS A 4 14.04 -6.05 -16.64
CA CYS A 4 15.35 -6.71 -16.41
C CYS A 4 15.17 -8.22 -16.75
N GLN A 5 14.55 -8.55 -17.89
CA GLN A 5 14.54 -9.90 -18.49
C GLN A 5 15.17 -9.82 -19.88
N ASN A 6 16.51 -9.79 -19.92
CA ASN A 6 17.27 -10.28 -21.06
C ASN A 6 18.73 -10.49 -20.65
N SER A 7 19.01 -11.63 -20.02
CA SER A 7 20.23 -12.40 -20.21
C SER A 7 20.03 -13.73 -19.49
N GLN A 8 19.35 -14.66 -20.15
CA GLN A 8 19.51 -16.06 -19.80
C GLN A 8 20.91 -16.49 -20.21
N ILE A 9 21.75 -16.89 -19.25
CA ILE A 9 22.54 -18.12 -19.36
C ILE A 9 22.64 -18.70 -17.94
N SER A 10 21.94 -19.81 -17.70
CA SER A 10 22.23 -20.72 -16.59
C SER A 10 23.61 -21.34 -16.78
N PRO A 11 24.51 -21.38 -15.79
CA PRO A 11 25.73 -22.15 -15.90
C PRO A 11 25.41 -23.61 -15.58
N THR A 12 24.99 -24.38 -16.59
CA THR A 12 25.20 -25.84 -16.54
C THR A 12 26.62 -26.12 -17.02
N LEU A 13 27.36 -26.84 -16.18
CA LEU A 13 28.73 -27.27 -16.40
C LEU A 13 28.95 -27.81 -17.81
N SER A 14 29.94 -27.26 -18.53
CA SER A 14 30.72 -28.06 -19.49
C SER A 14 32.11 -27.46 -19.68
N LYS A 15 33.12 -28.18 -19.18
CA LYS A 15 34.54 -27.95 -19.45
C LYS A 15 34.84 -28.11 -20.94
N LYS A 16 35.49 -27.12 -21.58
CA LYS A 16 36.67 -27.37 -22.47
C LYS A 16 37.33 -26.08 -22.99
N ASN A 17 38.55 -25.87 -22.50
CA ASN A 17 39.79 -25.53 -23.22
C ASN A 17 39.89 -24.29 -24.15
N LYS A 18 40.71 -23.33 -23.67
CA LYS A 18 42.01 -22.89 -24.24
C LYS A 18 41.99 -22.07 -25.55
N PHE A 19 42.16 -20.75 -25.45
CA PHE A 19 43.24 -19.97 -26.09
C PHE A 19 43.12 -18.46 -25.74
N ASP A 20 44.27 -17.86 -25.42
CA ASP A 20 44.70 -16.46 -25.53
C ASP A 20 43.65 -15.32 -25.50
N ASP A 21 43.70 -14.45 -24.49
CA ASP A 21 44.24 -13.10 -24.69
C ASP A 21 44.43 -12.35 -23.36
N LYS A 22 45.60 -11.75 -23.19
CA LYS A 22 46.08 -11.14 -21.94
C LYS A 22 46.01 -9.63 -22.07
N SER A 23 44.81 -9.03 -22.18
CA SER A 23 44.68 -7.55 -22.16
C SER A 23 43.30 -6.94 -21.82
N ASN A 24 42.18 -7.67 -21.73
CA ASN A 24 40.84 -7.04 -21.67
C ASN A 24 40.07 -7.17 -20.35
N ASN A 25 40.70 -7.64 -19.27
CA ASN A 25 39.92 -8.17 -18.13
C ASN A 25 39.48 -7.16 -17.05
N LYS A 26 39.75 -5.86 -17.20
CA LYS A 26 39.39 -4.84 -16.18
C LYS A 26 38.18 -3.99 -16.57
N SER A 27 38.01 -3.69 -17.85
CA SER A 27 36.90 -2.87 -18.35
C SER A 27 35.60 -3.66 -18.42
N ASP A 28 35.64 -4.92 -18.87
CA ASP A 28 34.44 -5.75 -19.01
C ASP A 28 33.81 -6.08 -17.64
N VAL A 29 34.67 -6.35 -16.64
CA VAL A 29 34.24 -6.57 -15.25
C VAL A 29 33.68 -5.28 -14.62
N LEU A 30 34.24 -4.11 -14.94
CA LEU A 30 33.74 -2.83 -14.46
C LEU A 30 32.37 -2.49 -15.05
N ILE A 31 32.12 -2.83 -16.31
CA ILE A 31 30.85 -2.56 -17.00
C ILE A 31 29.72 -3.44 -16.43
N ASP A 32 29.98 -4.73 -16.19
CA ASP A 32 28.98 -5.64 -15.58
C ASP A 32 28.62 -5.23 -14.15
N ILE A 33 29.60 -4.87 -13.32
CA ILE A 33 29.35 -4.41 -11.94
C ILE A 33 28.58 -3.08 -11.94
N ASN A 34 28.90 -2.16 -12.86
CA ASN A 34 28.18 -0.88 -12.94
C ASN A 34 26.71 -1.10 -13.30
N ASN A 35 26.43 -1.95 -14.30
CA ASN A 35 25.07 -2.23 -14.77
C ASN A 35 24.22 -2.98 -13.74
N GLU A 36 24.81 -3.95 -13.02
CA GLU A 36 24.12 -4.67 -11.95
C GLU A 36 23.81 -3.75 -10.76
N SER A 37 24.73 -2.84 -10.41
CA SER A 37 24.51 -1.83 -9.36
C SER A 37 23.45 -0.79 -9.73
N GLU A 38 23.32 -0.45 -11.02
CA GLU A 38 22.34 0.51 -11.54
C GLU A 38 20.93 -0.11 -11.62
N CYS A 39 20.73 -1.35 -12.11
CA CYS A 39 19.40 -2.02 -12.10
C CYS A 39 18.89 -2.22 -10.65
N LEU A 40 19.78 -2.50 -9.68
CA LEU A 40 19.39 -2.59 -8.26
C LEU A 40 18.92 -1.23 -7.69
N LYS A 41 19.59 -0.13 -8.04
CA LYS A 41 19.15 1.21 -7.63
C LYS A 41 17.79 1.54 -8.24
N ILE A 42 17.62 1.33 -9.55
CA ILE A 42 16.39 1.66 -10.29
C ILE A 42 15.19 0.91 -9.71
N THR A 43 15.31 -0.40 -9.44
CA THR A 43 14.23 -1.19 -8.84
C THR A 43 13.87 -0.72 -7.42
N LYS A 44 14.86 -0.30 -6.63
CA LYS A 44 14.64 0.29 -5.31
C LYS A 44 13.91 1.64 -5.41
N TYR A 45 14.29 2.50 -6.36
CA TYR A 45 13.61 3.78 -6.62
C TYR A 45 12.15 3.59 -7.05
N PHE A 46 11.87 2.63 -7.94
CA PHE A 46 10.50 2.30 -8.33
C PHE A 46 9.64 1.83 -7.15
N LYS A 47 10.21 1.02 -6.25
CA LYS A 47 9.50 0.55 -5.06
C LYS A 47 9.19 1.70 -4.09
N ILE A 48 10.15 2.60 -3.87
CA ILE A 48 9.97 3.79 -3.03
C ILE A 48 8.93 4.72 -3.65
N LEU A 49 8.98 4.97 -4.96
CA LEU A 49 8.02 5.80 -5.67
C LEU A 49 6.59 5.25 -5.54
N ASN A 50 6.41 3.94 -5.63
CA ASN A 50 5.11 3.31 -5.48
C ASN A 50 4.54 3.46 -4.06
N ILE A 51 5.39 3.37 -3.03
CA ILE A 51 4.98 3.62 -1.64
C ILE A 51 4.62 5.10 -1.44
N LEU A 52 5.41 6.02 -1.99
CA LEU A 52 5.15 7.47 -1.94
C LEU A 52 3.82 7.83 -2.62
N LEU A 53 3.53 7.21 -3.76
CA LEU A 53 2.27 7.39 -4.47
C LEU A 53 1.08 6.88 -3.65
N GLN A 54 1.21 5.75 -2.97
CA GLN A 54 0.16 5.22 -2.07
C GLN A 54 -0.11 6.17 -0.90
N LEU A 55 0.93 6.75 -0.29
CA LEU A 55 0.77 7.74 0.78
C LEU A 55 0.09 9.03 0.29
N PHE A 56 0.39 9.47 -0.93
CA PHE A 56 -0.26 10.63 -1.53
C PHE A 56 -1.75 10.40 -1.79
N ILE A 57 -2.12 9.21 -2.27
CA ILE A 57 -3.52 8.82 -2.46
C ILE A 57 -4.25 8.81 -1.11
N LEU A 58 -3.61 8.33 -0.03
CA LEU A 58 -4.20 8.34 1.31
C LEU A 58 -4.46 9.77 1.81
N ALA A 59 -3.55 10.71 1.55
CA ALA A 59 -3.74 12.11 1.89
C ALA A 59 -4.93 12.74 1.15
N ILE A 60 -5.08 12.46 -0.15
CA ILE A 60 -6.25 12.93 -0.92
C ILE A 60 -7.55 12.32 -0.38
N ALA A 61 -7.54 11.03 -0.02
CA ALA A 61 -8.69 10.36 0.58
C ALA A 61 -9.11 11.03 1.90
N SER A 62 -8.17 11.45 2.74
CA SER A 62 -8.50 12.19 3.97
C SER A 62 -9.17 13.55 3.71
N ILE A 63 -8.78 14.25 2.65
CA ILE A 63 -9.42 15.50 2.24
C ILE A 63 -10.84 15.23 1.72
N LEU A 64 -11.04 14.17 0.93
CA LEU A 64 -12.35 13.76 0.46
C LEU A 64 -13.32 13.46 1.60
N ILE A 65 -12.86 12.80 2.67
CA ILE A 65 -13.68 12.53 3.86
C ILE A 65 -14.17 13.84 4.50
N PHE A 66 -13.34 14.88 4.55
CA PHE A 66 -13.75 16.19 5.06
C PHE A 66 -14.85 16.84 4.22
N LEU A 67 -14.83 16.65 2.89
CA LEU A 67 -15.89 17.16 2.01
C LEU A 67 -17.22 16.42 2.17
N VAL A 68 -17.22 15.17 2.65
CA VAL A 68 -18.45 14.39 2.87
C VAL A 68 -19.32 15.02 3.96
N SER A 69 -18.73 15.68 4.98
CA SER A 69 -19.50 16.35 6.03
C SER A 69 -20.45 17.41 5.47
N ASN A 70 -20.01 18.19 4.47
CA ASN A 70 -20.83 19.20 3.82
C ASN A 70 -21.98 18.60 2.99
N VAL A 71 -21.79 17.36 2.51
CA VAL A 71 -22.80 16.63 1.72
C VAL A 71 -23.88 16.04 2.63
N ILE A 72 -23.57 15.72 3.89
CA ILE A 72 -24.55 15.21 4.85
C ILE A 72 -25.62 16.25 5.15
N GLU A 73 -25.24 17.51 5.34
CA GLU A 73 -26.19 18.61 5.58
C GLU A 73 -27.22 18.73 4.44
N SER A 74 -26.76 18.60 3.19
CA SER A 74 -27.64 18.63 2.02
C SER A 74 -28.51 17.37 1.91
N LEU A 75 -27.98 16.19 2.27
CA LEU A 75 -28.75 14.94 2.28
C LEU A 75 -29.83 14.89 3.36
N VAL A 76 -29.61 15.55 4.51
CA VAL A 76 -30.58 15.61 5.61
C VAL A 76 -31.86 16.32 5.17
N GLU A 77 -31.73 17.41 4.41
CA GLU A 77 -32.86 18.17 3.87
C GLU A 77 -33.68 17.35 2.87
N ASP A 78 -33.02 16.56 2.03
CA ASP A 78 -33.67 15.77 0.97
C ASP A 78 -34.28 14.45 1.46
N LEU A 79 -33.66 13.80 2.45
CA LEU A 79 -34.03 12.43 2.87
C LEU A 79 -34.93 12.40 4.11
N LEU A 80 -35.18 13.52 4.79
CA LEU A 80 -35.94 13.60 6.05
C LEU A 80 -35.41 12.65 7.14
N LEU A 81 -34.14 12.28 7.07
CA LEU A 81 -33.45 11.43 8.05
C LEU A 81 -32.72 12.32 9.06
N SER A 82 -32.52 11.83 10.29
CA SER A 82 -31.74 12.58 11.27
C SER A 82 -30.28 12.68 10.85
N GLU A 83 -29.68 13.84 11.07
CA GLU A 83 -28.26 14.10 10.80
C GLU A 83 -27.35 13.09 11.53
N ASN A 84 -27.69 12.74 12.77
CA ASN A 84 -26.99 11.71 13.53
C ASN A 84 -27.06 10.34 12.85
N PHE A 85 -28.22 9.95 12.31
CA PHE A 85 -28.37 8.67 11.63
C PHE A 85 -27.54 8.61 10.34
N LEU A 86 -27.62 9.66 9.51
CA LEU A 86 -26.81 9.77 8.29
C LEU A 86 -25.31 9.81 8.61
N SER A 87 -24.90 10.55 9.64
CA SER A 87 -23.50 10.61 10.07
C SER A 87 -22.98 9.25 10.51
N ILE A 88 -23.72 8.51 11.31
CA ILE A 88 -23.28 7.19 11.78
C ILE A 88 -23.19 6.21 10.60
N ILE A 89 -24.21 6.15 9.75
CA ILE A 89 -24.26 5.18 8.65
C ILE A 89 -23.30 5.56 7.53
N VAL A 90 -23.39 6.78 6.99
CA VAL A 90 -22.60 7.20 5.83
C VAL A 90 -21.14 7.37 6.21
N LEU A 91 -20.85 8.13 7.27
CA LEU A 91 -19.48 8.40 7.69
C LEU A 91 -18.82 7.15 8.28
N GLY A 92 -19.55 6.36 9.07
CA GLY A 92 -19.07 5.09 9.62
C GLY A 92 -18.80 4.04 8.54
N PHE A 93 -19.66 3.94 7.53
CA PHE A 93 -19.47 3.00 6.42
C PHE A 93 -18.32 3.41 5.51
N ILE A 94 -18.27 4.68 5.07
CA ILE A 94 -17.19 5.21 4.21
C ILE A 94 -15.85 5.10 4.92
N GLY A 95 -15.78 5.47 6.20
CA GLY A 95 -14.57 5.43 7.00
C GLY A 95 -14.01 4.02 7.22
N SER A 96 -14.86 2.98 7.14
CA SER A 96 -14.47 1.57 7.36
C SER A 96 -14.30 0.77 6.06
N MET A 97 -14.61 1.35 4.90
CA MET A 97 -14.51 0.67 3.60
C MET A 97 -13.10 0.19 3.26
N PRO A 98 -12.03 0.99 3.47
CA PRO A 98 -10.66 0.53 3.18
C PRO A 98 -10.28 -0.73 3.96
N GLU A 99 -10.65 -0.79 5.24
CA GLU A 99 -10.38 -1.90 6.16
C GLU A 99 -11.15 -3.16 5.73
N HIS A 100 -12.40 -2.98 5.31
CA HIS A 100 -13.22 -4.06 4.76
C HIS A 100 -12.59 -4.60 3.47
N ALA A 101 -12.18 -3.73 2.55
CA ALA A 101 -11.53 -4.13 1.30
C ALA A 101 -10.22 -4.89 1.56
N ILE A 102 -9.39 -4.45 2.51
CA ILE A 102 -8.14 -5.12 2.89
C ILE A 102 -8.45 -6.49 3.52
N SER A 103 -9.46 -6.58 4.38
CA SER A 103 -9.88 -7.83 5.01
C SER A 103 -10.34 -8.86 3.98
N ILE A 104 -11.23 -8.44 3.06
CA ILE A 104 -11.74 -9.26 1.97
C ILE A 104 -10.59 -9.70 1.03
N ASN A 105 -9.70 -8.78 0.65
CA ASN A 105 -8.55 -9.09 -0.19
C ASN A 105 -7.59 -10.09 0.48
N SER A 106 -7.42 -10.00 1.80
CA SER A 106 -6.62 -10.95 2.57
C SER A 106 -7.25 -12.35 2.56
N PHE A 107 -8.58 -12.42 2.62
CA PHE A 107 -9.32 -13.67 2.49
C PHE A 107 -9.11 -14.31 1.10
N TYR A 108 -9.19 -13.53 0.02
CA TYR A 108 -8.92 -14.01 -1.35
C TYR A 108 -7.49 -14.50 -1.55
N LYS A 109 -6.53 -14.03 -0.75
CA LYS A 109 -5.13 -14.45 -0.79
C LYS A 109 -4.82 -15.68 0.08
N ASN A 110 -5.85 -16.43 0.51
CA ASN A 110 -5.75 -17.55 1.46
C ASN A 110 -5.08 -17.19 2.80
N ASN A 111 -5.07 -15.90 3.15
CA ASN A 111 -4.55 -15.39 4.42
C ASN A 111 -5.72 -14.89 5.28
N SER A 112 -6.71 -15.77 5.50
CA SER A 112 -7.94 -15.44 6.23
C SER A 112 -7.67 -14.93 7.64
N ASN A 113 -6.66 -15.47 8.33
CA ASN A 113 -6.25 -15.00 9.66
C ASN A 113 -5.82 -13.52 9.65
N SER A 114 -5.10 -13.07 8.61
CA SER A 114 -4.70 -11.67 8.50
C SER A 114 -5.88 -10.75 8.24
N GLY A 115 -6.84 -11.18 7.41
CA GLY A 115 -8.07 -10.43 7.18
C GLY A 115 -8.94 -10.31 8.43
N LEU A 116 -9.09 -11.42 9.16
CA LEU A 116 -9.81 -11.46 10.43
C LEU A 116 -9.16 -10.54 11.47
N ASN A 117 -7.82 -10.63 11.63
CA ASN A 117 -7.07 -9.77 12.54
C ASN A 117 -7.21 -8.28 12.18
N ASN A 118 -7.25 -7.94 10.89
CA ASN A 118 -7.50 -6.55 10.45
C ASN A 118 -8.89 -6.07 10.86
N ALA A 119 -9.93 -6.87 10.62
CA ALA A 119 -11.30 -6.52 10.98
C ALA A 119 -11.49 -6.36 12.50
N PHE A 120 -10.92 -7.26 13.30
CA PHE A 120 -10.97 -7.12 14.76
C PHE A 120 -10.14 -5.94 15.26
N GLY A 121 -8.91 -5.77 14.75
CA GLY A 121 -8.01 -4.71 15.17
C GLY A 121 -8.61 -3.31 14.97
N SER A 122 -9.19 -3.06 13.80
CA SER A 122 -9.80 -1.76 13.50
C SER A 122 -10.99 -1.45 14.42
N ASN A 123 -11.84 -2.44 14.71
CA ASN A 123 -12.99 -2.25 15.62
C ASN A 123 -12.55 -2.07 17.08
N LEU A 124 -11.54 -2.82 17.54
CA LEU A 124 -10.98 -2.66 18.87
C LEU A 124 -10.38 -1.27 19.06
N MET A 125 -9.70 -0.72 18.05
CA MET A 125 -9.11 0.63 18.14
C MET A 125 -10.19 1.72 18.27
N VAL A 126 -11.33 1.56 17.60
CA VAL A 126 -12.48 2.47 17.76
C VAL A 126 -13.07 2.38 19.17
N LEU A 127 -13.23 1.17 19.70
CA LEU A 127 -13.79 0.96 21.05
C LEU A 127 -12.85 1.40 22.17
N ASP A 128 -11.55 1.09 22.07
CA ASP A 128 -10.60 1.28 23.15
C ASP A 128 -9.88 2.64 23.10
N SER A 129 -9.74 3.26 21.93
CA SER A 129 -9.04 4.54 21.80
C SER A 129 -9.99 5.69 21.47
N VAL A 130 -10.79 5.55 20.42
CA VAL A 130 -11.61 6.66 19.94
C VAL A 130 -12.72 6.99 20.95
N LEU A 131 -13.46 5.99 21.43
CA LEU A 131 -14.57 6.21 22.35
C LEU A 131 -14.12 6.85 23.70
N PRO A 132 -13.04 6.38 24.37
CA PRO A 132 -12.58 7.02 25.60
C PRO A 132 -12.07 8.44 25.42
N ILE A 133 -11.44 8.74 24.28
CA ILE A 133 -11.03 10.11 23.93
C ILE A 133 -12.28 11.01 23.88
N PHE A 134 -13.30 10.62 23.12
CA PHE A 134 -14.56 11.38 23.04
C PHE A 134 -15.22 11.58 24.40
N THR A 135 -15.29 10.54 25.23
CA THR A 135 -15.89 10.67 26.57
C THR A 135 -15.04 11.57 27.48
N THR A 136 -13.71 11.45 27.45
CA THR A 136 -12.83 12.25 28.32
C THR A 136 -12.89 13.74 27.96
N TYR A 137 -12.89 14.08 26.67
CA TYR A 137 -13.01 15.47 26.21
C TYR A 137 -14.40 16.08 26.44
N HIS A 138 -15.45 15.27 26.53
CA HIS A 138 -16.81 15.75 26.84
C HIS A 138 -17.00 16.10 28.33
N PHE A 139 -16.17 15.55 29.23
CA PHE A 139 -16.25 15.81 30.69
C PHE A 139 -15.24 16.86 31.20
N GLN A 140 -14.54 17.56 30.30
CA GLN A 140 -13.68 18.71 30.58
C GLN A 140 -14.39 20.02 30.26
#